data_AF-A0A8K0SSD5-F1
#
_entry.id   AF-A0A8K0SSD5-F1
#
_cell.length_a   1.000
_cell.length_b   1.000
_cell.length_c   1.000
_cell.angle_alpha   90.00
_cell.angle_beta   90.00
_cell.angle_gamma   90.00
#
_symmetry.space_group_name_H-M   'P 1'
#
loop_
_entity.id
_entity.type
_entity.pdbx_description
1 polymer ?
#
loop_
_entity_poly.entity_id
_entity_poly.type
_entity_poly.pdbx_seq_one_letter_code
_entity_poly.pdbx_strand_id
1 'polypeptide(L)'
;MPTCQLNPKPDMYGLGIRTAFYIQWFGALAIEWLDETDTMDMRVLGLLLSGAMLIGAVIQISQDHLEAAEIYIALLLAAGAYLFLVPLWIWRGLTLCSPYWNPFRWNKEKMSPVFRFGNFACLTAVAATATWYYTSYLPGLDRDCSQFGFFFGPVSLQNNVYIAFNAILYIMMLVVLAFFVLMSFGCEFHMWSKERRRAKVHRMHIEVIRTCRMLSNLVVFGVLVAGVELSIDWNNLQATNEIMTAAQTIPLVVSAGFVSRSLFLYAARRSADDGSSDASSVMVRRTYRRSTVETSGPSWPPTAHTK
;
A
#
# COMPACT_ATOMS: atom_id res chain seq x y z
N MET A 1 -33.30 -17.71 -5.56
CA MET A 1 -33.15 -18.09 -4.14
C MET A 1 -33.27 -16.83 -3.29
N PRO A 2 -33.78 -16.91 -2.06
CA PRO A 2 -33.82 -15.76 -1.15
C PRO A 2 -32.41 -15.35 -0.71
N THR A 3 -32.22 -14.06 -0.40
CA THR A 3 -31.04 -13.57 0.32
C THR A 3 -31.02 -14.12 1.74
N CYS A 4 -29.86 -14.55 2.23
CA CYS A 4 -29.72 -14.94 3.63
C CYS A 4 -30.01 -13.75 4.57
N GLN A 5 -30.70 -13.98 5.70
CA GLN A 5 -30.72 -13.01 6.80
C GLN A 5 -29.43 -13.15 7.60
N LEU A 6 -28.72 -12.04 7.79
CA LEU A 6 -27.42 -11.96 8.43
C LEU A 6 -27.51 -11.06 9.65
N ASN A 7 -26.83 -11.43 10.74
CA ASN A 7 -26.75 -10.63 11.97
C ASN A 7 -25.49 -9.75 11.93
N PRO A 8 -25.61 -8.45 11.59
CA PRO A 8 -24.43 -7.70 11.15
C PRO A 8 -23.44 -7.40 12.29
N LYS A 9 -22.14 -7.41 11.96
CA LYS A 9 -21.02 -7.26 12.90
C LYS A 9 -20.36 -5.87 12.77
N PRO A 10 -20.85 -4.83 13.46
CA PRO A 10 -20.32 -3.47 13.33
C PRO A 10 -18.84 -3.34 13.75
N ASP A 11 -18.34 -4.24 14.61
CA ASP A 11 -16.94 -4.24 15.05
C ASP A 11 -15.96 -4.88 14.04
N MET A 12 -16.45 -5.39 12.89
CA MET A 12 -15.60 -5.90 11.81
C MET A 12 -15.62 -5.02 10.56
N TYR A 13 -16.79 -4.55 10.14
CA TYR A 13 -16.97 -3.77 8.92
C TYR A 13 -17.96 -2.61 9.11
N GLY A 14 -18.17 -2.14 10.34
CA GLY A 14 -18.96 -0.95 10.62
C GLY A 14 -18.44 0.31 9.96
N LEU A 15 -19.31 1.31 9.85
CA LEU A 15 -19.03 2.54 9.09
C LEU A 15 -17.70 3.19 9.48
N GLY A 16 -17.35 3.21 10.77
CA GLY A 16 -16.07 3.80 11.21
C GLY A 16 -14.85 3.04 10.70
N ILE A 17 -14.91 1.70 10.66
CA ILE A 17 -13.82 0.86 10.13
C ILE A 17 -13.71 1.04 8.62
N ARG A 18 -14.82 0.94 7.87
CA ARG A 18 -14.84 1.18 6.42
C ARG A 18 -14.28 2.54 6.05
N THR A 19 -14.79 3.58 6.70
CA THR A 19 -14.35 4.96 6.46
C THR A 19 -12.87 5.17 6.82
N ALA A 20 -12.36 4.51 7.88
CA ALA A 20 -10.93 4.51 8.19
C ALA A 20 -10.09 3.92 7.05
N PHE A 21 -10.47 2.75 6.53
CA PHE A 21 -9.80 2.15 5.38
C PHE A 21 -9.87 3.04 4.12
N TYR A 22 -11.01 3.67 3.84
CA TYR A 22 -11.15 4.57 2.70
C TYR A 22 -10.30 5.83 2.83
N ILE A 23 -10.29 6.47 4.01
CA ILE A 23 -9.40 7.60 4.32
C ILE A 23 -7.94 7.15 4.20
N GLN A 24 -7.60 5.94 4.64
CA GLN A 24 -6.24 5.43 4.56
C GLN A 24 -5.77 5.20 3.12
N TRP A 25 -6.59 4.54 2.30
CA TRP A 25 -6.27 4.29 0.91
C TRP A 25 -6.20 5.59 0.12
N PHE A 26 -7.19 6.47 0.27
CA PHE A 26 -7.19 7.79 -0.37
C PHE A 26 -6.00 8.65 0.09
N GLY A 27 -5.69 8.66 1.38
CA GLY A 27 -4.54 9.38 1.95
C GLY A 27 -3.22 8.92 1.36
N ALA A 28 -3.03 7.60 1.21
CA ALA A 28 -1.85 7.04 0.54
C ALA A 28 -1.73 7.50 -0.92
N LEU A 29 -2.85 7.59 -1.66
CA LEU A 29 -2.85 8.13 -3.03
C LEU A 29 -2.57 9.62 -3.09
N ALA A 30 -3.18 10.40 -2.20
CA ALA A 30 -2.99 11.85 -2.12
C ALA A 30 -1.52 12.20 -1.80
N ILE A 31 -0.89 11.49 -0.87
CA ILE A 31 0.49 11.73 -0.46
C ILE A 31 1.50 11.24 -1.51
N GLU A 32 1.19 10.15 -2.23
CA GLU A 32 1.96 9.78 -3.43
C GLU A 32 1.82 10.82 -4.55
N TRP A 33 0.68 11.52 -4.66
CA TRP A 33 0.45 12.58 -5.66
C TRP A 33 1.21 13.86 -5.36
N LEU A 34 1.32 14.20 -4.08
CA LEU A 34 2.09 15.36 -3.61
C LEU A 34 3.62 15.14 -3.64
N ASP A 35 4.09 13.93 -3.97
CA ASP A 35 5.52 13.50 -4.00
C ASP A 35 6.23 13.69 -2.64
N GLU A 36 5.45 13.60 -1.55
CA GLU A 36 5.89 13.93 -0.19
C GLU A 36 6.71 12.79 0.44
N THR A 37 7.68 13.13 1.29
CA THR A 37 8.56 12.14 1.96
C THR A 37 7.85 11.20 2.92
N ASP A 38 6.64 11.54 3.32
CA ASP A 38 5.95 10.96 4.48
C ASP A 38 5.06 9.75 4.08
N THR A 39 5.23 9.22 2.86
CA THR A 39 4.55 8.00 2.35
C THR A 39 4.77 6.76 3.23
N MET A 40 5.88 6.70 3.98
CA MET A 40 6.18 5.56 4.87
C MET A 40 5.18 5.45 6.02
N ASP A 41 4.83 6.57 6.67
CA ASP A 41 3.88 6.60 7.79
C ASP A 41 2.51 6.04 7.36
N MET A 42 2.05 6.43 6.16
CA MET A 42 0.82 5.92 5.56
C MET A 42 0.86 4.43 5.23
N ARG A 43 1.99 3.93 4.74
CA ARG A 43 2.12 2.50 4.42
C ARG A 43 2.23 1.65 5.68
N VAL A 44 2.89 2.16 6.74
CA VAL A 44 2.91 1.51 8.05
C VAL A 44 1.49 1.45 8.64
N LEU A 45 0.73 2.55 8.62
CA LEU A 45 -0.65 2.55 9.09
C LEU A 45 -1.56 1.64 8.26
N GLY A 46 -1.39 1.62 6.93
CA GLY A 46 -2.09 0.67 6.06
C GLY A 46 -1.77 -0.80 6.40
N LEU A 47 -0.50 -1.12 6.65
CA LEU A 47 -0.06 -2.45 7.10
C LEU A 47 -0.66 -2.83 8.45
N LEU A 48 -0.69 -1.91 9.41
CA LEU A 48 -1.28 -2.14 10.74
C LEU A 48 -2.79 -2.38 10.65
N LEU A 49 -3.51 -1.60 9.85
CA LEU A 49 -4.95 -1.78 9.62
C LEU A 49 -5.25 -3.10 8.91
N SER A 50 -4.56 -3.41 7.80
CA SER A 50 -4.69 -4.69 7.10
C SER A 50 -4.35 -5.89 8.00
N GLY A 51 -3.31 -5.78 8.83
CA GLY A 51 -2.91 -6.82 9.78
C GLY A 51 -3.94 -7.01 10.89
N ALA A 52 -4.43 -5.94 11.50
CA ALA A 52 -5.46 -6.00 12.54
C ALA A 52 -6.78 -6.58 12.00
N MET A 53 -7.20 -6.16 10.81
CA MET A 53 -8.37 -6.68 10.11
C MET A 53 -8.24 -8.18 9.81
N LEU A 54 -7.08 -8.63 9.33
CA LEU A 54 -6.82 -10.04 9.09
C LEU A 54 -6.83 -10.87 10.39
N ILE A 55 -6.19 -10.39 11.45
CA ILE A 55 -6.14 -11.08 12.75
C ILE A 55 -7.57 -11.18 13.34
N GLY A 56 -8.33 -10.08 13.32
CA GLY A 56 -9.71 -10.07 13.78
C GLY A 56 -10.61 -11.02 12.99
N ALA A 57 -10.47 -11.03 11.66
CA ALA A 57 -11.18 -11.95 10.78
C ALA A 57 -10.83 -13.42 11.10
N VAL A 58 -9.54 -13.77 11.21
CA VAL A 58 -9.11 -15.15 11.52
C VAL A 58 -9.62 -15.61 12.88
N ILE A 59 -9.61 -14.75 13.90
CA ILE A 59 -10.16 -15.07 15.22
C ILE A 59 -11.67 -15.35 15.13
N GLN A 60 -12.44 -14.48 14.47
CA GLN A 60 -13.90 -14.68 14.38
C GLN A 60 -14.29 -15.84 13.45
N ILE A 61 -13.51 -16.12 12.40
CA ILE A 61 -13.63 -17.33 11.57
C ILE A 61 -13.42 -18.58 12.45
N SER A 62 -12.40 -18.60 13.31
CA SER A 62 -12.14 -19.74 14.21
C SER A 62 -13.20 -19.97 15.31
N GLN A 63 -14.15 -19.05 15.45
CA GLN A 63 -15.28 -19.13 16.38
C GLN A 63 -16.62 -19.36 15.65
N ASP A 64 -16.60 -19.59 14.33
CA ASP A 64 -17.79 -19.70 13.48
C ASP A 64 -18.75 -18.49 13.62
N HIS A 65 -18.20 -17.32 13.93
CA HIS A 65 -18.95 -16.08 14.20
C HIS A 65 -19.16 -15.19 12.96
N LEU A 66 -18.52 -15.52 11.83
CA LEU A 66 -18.57 -14.75 10.58
C LEU A 66 -19.17 -15.56 9.44
N GLU A 67 -20.06 -14.91 8.69
CA GLU A 67 -20.73 -15.45 7.53
C GLU A 67 -19.94 -15.20 6.23
N ALA A 68 -20.22 -15.97 5.16
CA ALA A 68 -19.38 -15.95 3.95
C ALA A 68 -19.23 -14.56 3.30
N ALA A 69 -20.30 -13.75 3.26
CA ALA A 69 -20.26 -12.37 2.80
C ALA A 69 -19.44 -11.45 3.73
N GLU A 70 -19.47 -11.69 5.03
CA GLU A 70 -18.70 -10.92 6.01
C GLU A 70 -17.21 -11.24 5.92
N ILE A 71 -16.86 -12.52 5.74
CA ILE A 71 -15.48 -12.96 5.47
C ILE A 71 -14.97 -12.35 4.16
N TYR A 72 -15.82 -12.27 3.12
CA TYR A 72 -15.47 -11.60 1.86
C TYR A 72 -15.15 -10.11 2.07
N ILE A 73 -16.02 -9.36 2.77
CA ILE A 73 -15.80 -7.94 3.09
C ILE A 73 -14.52 -7.76 3.93
N ALA A 74 -14.34 -8.59 4.95
CA ALA A 74 -13.17 -8.61 5.82
C ALA A 74 -11.86 -8.84 5.03
N LEU A 75 -11.86 -9.81 4.11
CA LEU A 75 -10.73 -10.08 3.21
C LEU A 75 -10.49 -8.93 2.23
N LEU A 76 -11.55 -8.29 1.71
CA LEU A 76 -11.42 -7.15 0.80
C LEU A 76 -10.80 -5.92 1.49
N LEU A 77 -11.21 -5.63 2.73
CA LEU A 77 -10.60 -4.59 3.58
C LEU A 77 -9.13 -4.91 3.89
N ALA A 78 -8.84 -6.14 4.33
CA ALA A 78 -7.46 -6.56 4.61
C ALA A 78 -6.56 -6.53 3.35
N ALA A 79 -7.10 -6.93 2.19
CA ALA A 79 -6.40 -6.96 0.92
C ALA A 79 -6.26 -5.58 0.24
N GLY A 80 -7.10 -4.59 0.56
CA GLY A 80 -7.20 -3.34 -0.20
C GLY A 80 -5.88 -2.58 -0.34
N ALA A 81 -5.06 -2.52 0.72
CA ALA A 81 -3.73 -1.91 0.67
C ALA A 81 -2.78 -2.59 -0.33
N TYR A 82 -2.98 -3.89 -0.60
CA TYR A 82 -2.19 -4.68 -1.53
C TYR A 82 -2.76 -4.71 -2.95
N LEU A 83 -4.06 -4.48 -3.12
CA LEU A 83 -4.71 -4.51 -4.44
C LEU A 83 -4.25 -3.36 -5.34
N PHE A 84 -3.74 -2.26 -4.79
CA PHE A 84 -2.99 -1.23 -5.54
C PHE A 84 -1.71 -1.74 -6.22
N LEU A 85 -1.15 -2.88 -5.81
CA LEU A 85 -0.03 -3.50 -6.53
C LEU A 85 -0.49 -4.31 -7.75
N VAL A 86 -1.75 -4.73 -7.84
CA VAL A 86 -2.24 -5.61 -8.93
C VAL A 86 -2.05 -4.98 -10.31
N PRO A 87 -2.40 -3.70 -10.58
CA PRO A 87 -2.11 -3.08 -11.87
C PRO A 87 -0.63 -3.03 -12.19
N LEU A 88 0.24 -2.90 -11.18
CA LEU A 88 1.70 -2.87 -11.36
C LEU A 88 2.26 -4.26 -11.70
N TRP A 89 1.66 -5.33 -11.19
CA TRP A 89 1.97 -6.71 -11.58
C TRP A 89 1.46 -7.02 -13.01
N ILE A 90 0.22 -6.64 -13.33
CA ILE A 90 -0.34 -6.76 -14.70
C ILE A 90 0.54 -5.99 -15.69
N TRP A 91 0.88 -4.75 -15.39
CA TRP A 91 1.77 -3.91 -16.20
C TRP A 91 3.14 -4.56 -16.41
N ARG A 92 3.74 -5.15 -15.36
CA ARG A 92 5.02 -5.89 -15.47
C ARG A 92 4.90 -7.14 -16.36
N GLY A 93 3.80 -7.86 -16.29
CA GLY A 93 3.51 -8.99 -17.18
C GLY A 93 3.40 -8.54 -18.64
N LEU A 94 2.55 -7.54 -18.92
CA LEU A 94 2.34 -6.98 -20.27
C LEU A 94 3.62 -6.38 -20.87
N THR A 95 4.47 -5.76 -20.03
CA THR A 95 5.75 -5.17 -20.46
C THR A 95 6.93 -6.15 -20.44
N LEU A 96 6.66 -7.47 -20.29
CA LEU A 96 7.65 -8.55 -20.26
C LEU A 96 8.83 -8.28 -19.30
N CYS A 97 8.52 -7.72 -18.13
CA CYS A 97 9.49 -7.30 -17.11
C CYS A 97 10.58 -6.33 -17.61
N SER A 98 10.31 -5.57 -18.68
CA SER A 98 11.28 -4.64 -19.26
C SER A 98 11.76 -3.58 -18.26
N PRO A 99 13.09 -3.44 -18.02
CA PRO A 99 13.64 -2.46 -17.09
C PRO A 99 13.40 -0.98 -17.46
N TYR A 100 12.89 -0.71 -18.66
CA TYR A 100 12.53 0.62 -19.12
C TYR A 100 11.20 1.09 -18.53
N TRP A 101 10.19 0.21 -18.52
CA TRP A 101 8.80 0.51 -18.12
C TRP A 101 8.49 0.26 -16.64
N ASN A 102 9.49 -0.05 -15.81
CA ASN A 102 9.30 -0.44 -14.41
C ASN A 102 9.08 0.81 -13.50
N PRO A 103 7.85 1.08 -13.01
CA PRO A 103 7.55 2.32 -12.26
C PRO A 103 8.29 2.40 -10.92
N PHE A 104 8.66 1.26 -10.34
CA PHE A 104 9.43 1.19 -9.09
C PHE A 104 10.88 1.64 -9.24
N ARG A 105 11.40 1.80 -10.47
CA ARG A 105 12.80 2.16 -10.73
C ARG A 105 13.17 3.56 -10.19
N TRP A 106 12.19 4.41 -9.93
CA TRP A 106 12.38 5.79 -9.48
C TRP A 106 11.97 6.05 -8.02
N ASN A 107 11.41 5.06 -7.29
CA ASN A 107 11.17 5.22 -5.86
C ASN A 107 12.51 5.27 -5.10
N LYS A 108 12.79 6.41 -4.46
CA LYS A 108 13.98 6.62 -3.61
C LYS A 108 13.80 6.12 -2.17
N GLU A 109 12.65 5.52 -1.87
CA GLU A 109 12.22 5.14 -0.52
C GLU A 109 13.02 3.97 0.05
N LYS A 110 13.80 4.23 1.11
CA LYS A 110 14.47 3.19 1.89
C LYS A 110 13.50 2.62 2.93
N MET A 111 12.68 1.66 2.54
CA MET A 111 11.83 0.90 3.48
C MET A 111 12.66 0.17 4.54
N SER A 112 12.26 0.29 5.81
CA SER A 112 12.84 -0.46 6.93
C SER A 112 12.68 -1.99 6.76
N PRO A 113 13.66 -2.83 7.19
CA PRO A 113 13.53 -4.29 7.15
C PRO A 113 12.30 -4.81 7.88
N VAL A 114 11.92 -4.21 9.01
CA VAL A 114 10.73 -4.60 9.80
C VAL A 114 9.46 -4.39 8.99
N PHE A 115 9.34 -3.25 8.31
CA PHE A 115 8.19 -2.98 7.42
C PHE A 115 8.15 -3.98 6.26
N ARG A 116 9.29 -4.28 5.63
CA ARG A 116 9.35 -5.27 4.53
C ARG A 116 8.89 -6.65 4.98
N PHE A 117 9.37 -7.13 6.13
CA PHE A 117 8.97 -8.41 6.69
C PHE A 117 7.48 -8.43 7.05
N GLY A 118 6.99 -7.43 7.77
CA GLY A 118 5.58 -7.33 8.15
C GLY A 118 4.65 -7.26 6.93
N ASN A 119 5.01 -6.46 5.92
CA ASN A 119 4.27 -6.35 4.67
C ASN A 119 4.27 -7.66 3.88
N PHE A 120 5.40 -8.39 3.83
CA PHE A 120 5.47 -9.70 3.19
C PHE A 120 4.62 -10.75 3.94
N ALA A 121 4.73 -10.79 5.28
CA ALA A 121 3.99 -11.72 6.12
C ALA A 121 2.47 -11.47 6.05
N CYS A 122 2.02 -10.22 6.15
CA CYS A 122 0.62 -9.86 6.05
C CYS A 122 0.06 -10.14 4.64
N LEU A 123 0.78 -9.78 3.56
CA LEU A 123 0.37 -10.14 2.20
C LEU A 123 0.26 -11.66 2.00
N THR A 124 1.21 -12.43 2.51
CA THR A 124 1.20 -13.91 2.45
C THR A 124 0.03 -14.49 3.23
N ALA A 125 -0.26 -13.96 4.41
CA ALA A 125 -1.37 -14.41 5.24
C ALA A 125 -2.73 -14.05 4.63
N VAL A 126 -2.91 -12.82 4.11
CA VAL A 126 -4.11 -12.45 3.31
C VAL A 126 -4.28 -13.39 2.12
N ALA A 127 -3.21 -13.68 1.38
CA ALA A 127 -3.25 -14.59 0.23
C ALA A 127 -3.65 -16.02 0.63
N ALA A 128 -3.14 -16.52 1.75
CA ALA A 128 -3.45 -17.84 2.28
C ALA A 128 -4.91 -17.94 2.75
N THR A 129 -5.39 -16.99 3.54
CA THR A 129 -6.79 -16.96 4.01
C THR A 129 -7.77 -16.77 2.85
N ALA A 130 -7.45 -15.92 1.88
CA ALA A 130 -8.26 -15.77 0.67
C ALA A 130 -8.26 -17.04 -0.19
N THR A 131 -7.11 -17.71 -0.33
CA THR A 131 -7.05 -19.01 -1.04
C THR A 131 -7.96 -20.03 -0.36
N TRP A 132 -7.80 -20.25 0.96
CA TRP A 132 -8.66 -21.15 1.74
C TRP A 132 -10.16 -20.81 1.60
N TYR A 133 -10.50 -19.52 1.65
CA TYR A 133 -11.87 -19.06 1.51
C TYR A 133 -12.50 -19.50 0.18
N TYR A 134 -11.79 -19.33 -0.94
CA TYR A 134 -12.28 -19.75 -2.26
C TYR A 134 -12.12 -21.25 -2.53
N THR A 135 -11.06 -21.92 -2.08
CA THR A 135 -10.83 -23.34 -2.41
C THR A 135 -11.55 -24.33 -1.52
N SER A 136 -11.88 -23.94 -0.30
CA SER A 136 -12.29 -24.90 0.75
C SER A 136 -13.53 -24.45 1.50
N TYR A 137 -13.62 -23.18 1.91
CA TYR A 137 -14.77 -22.67 2.65
C TYR A 137 -16.01 -22.53 1.75
N LEU A 138 -15.93 -21.76 0.65
CA LEU A 138 -17.09 -21.55 -0.24
C LEU A 138 -17.63 -22.85 -0.88
N PRO A 139 -16.80 -23.77 -1.42
CA PRO A 139 -17.31 -25.02 -1.99
C PRO A 139 -17.87 -26.00 -0.97
N GLY A 140 -17.47 -25.89 0.31
CA GLY A 140 -18.00 -26.69 1.41
C GLY A 140 -19.30 -26.15 2.00
N LEU A 141 -19.80 -25.01 1.52
CA LEU A 141 -20.90 -24.26 2.12
C LEU A 141 -22.25 -24.57 1.44
N ASP A 142 -22.85 -25.70 1.81
CA ASP A 142 -24.18 -26.08 1.32
C ASP A 142 -25.28 -25.25 2.03
N ARG A 143 -26.03 -24.43 1.26
CA ARG A 143 -27.01 -23.46 1.79
C ARG A 143 -28.12 -23.13 0.80
N ASP A 144 -29.36 -23.15 1.29
CA ASP A 144 -30.59 -22.80 0.55
C ASP A 144 -30.76 -21.29 0.23
N CYS A 145 -29.89 -20.43 0.76
CA CYS A 145 -29.94 -18.98 0.59
C CYS A 145 -28.69 -18.44 -0.11
N SER A 146 -28.87 -17.41 -0.94
CA SER A 146 -27.78 -16.81 -1.70
C SER A 146 -27.15 -15.62 -0.96
N GLN A 147 -25.84 -15.50 -1.09
CA GLN A 147 -25.04 -14.34 -0.68
C GLN A 147 -24.27 -13.82 -1.89
N PHE A 148 -24.04 -12.51 -1.97
CA PHE A 148 -23.50 -11.84 -3.15
C PHE A 148 -22.12 -11.21 -2.91
N GLY A 149 -21.20 -11.43 -3.84
CA GLY A 149 -19.91 -10.76 -3.93
C GLY A 149 -19.86 -9.78 -5.11
N PHE A 150 -18.86 -8.89 -5.10
CA PHE A 150 -18.66 -7.93 -6.18
C PHE A 150 -17.79 -8.47 -7.32
N PHE A 151 -18.34 -8.42 -8.53
CA PHE A 151 -17.59 -8.64 -9.77
C PHE A 151 -18.12 -7.71 -10.88
N PHE A 152 -18.03 -6.38 -10.67
CA PHE A 152 -18.66 -5.34 -11.51
C PHE A 152 -20.19 -5.46 -11.62
N GLY A 153 -20.80 -6.21 -10.69
CA GLY A 153 -22.22 -6.52 -10.58
C GLY A 153 -22.43 -7.57 -9.48
N PRO A 154 -23.68 -7.84 -9.09
CA PRO A 154 -24.00 -8.84 -8.06
C PRO A 154 -23.78 -10.24 -8.61
N VAL A 155 -22.81 -10.97 -8.04
CA VAL A 155 -22.55 -12.37 -8.38
C VAL A 155 -22.71 -13.22 -7.13
N SER A 156 -23.48 -14.32 -7.22
CA SER A 156 -23.61 -15.26 -6.12
C SER A 156 -22.25 -15.84 -5.74
N LEU A 157 -21.92 -15.83 -4.46
CA LEU A 157 -20.67 -16.40 -3.93
C LEU A 157 -20.57 -17.92 -4.19
N GLN A 158 -21.69 -18.60 -4.44
CA GLN A 158 -21.75 -20.02 -4.85
C GLN A 158 -21.46 -20.24 -6.34
N ASN A 159 -21.19 -19.21 -7.14
CA ASN A 159 -20.90 -19.38 -8.56
C ASN A 159 -19.49 -19.98 -8.78
N ASN A 160 -19.44 -21.24 -9.20
CA ASN A 160 -18.21 -21.98 -9.49
C ASN A 160 -17.20 -21.23 -10.37
N VAL A 161 -17.65 -20.43 -11.36
CA VAL A 161 -16.75 -19.66 -12.23
C VAL A 161 -16.07 -18.53 -11.46
N TYR A 162 -16.83 -17.82 -10.62
CA TYR A 162 -16.32 -16.76 -9.75
C TYR A 162 -15.36 -17.30 -8.69
N ILE A 163 -15.72 -18.44 -8.07
CA ILE A 163 -14.87 -19.16 -7.11
C ILE A 163 -13.54 -19.55 -7.78
N ALA A 164 -13.59 -20.26 -8.91
CA ALA A 164 -12.40 -20.77 -9.59
C ALA A 164 -11.47 -19.63 -10.05
N PHE A 165 -12.03 -18.55 -10.60
CA PHE A 165 -11.25 -17.38 -11.01
C PHE A 165 -10.47 -16.76 -9.85
N ASN A 166 -11.13 -16.48 -8.72
CA ASN A 166 -10.48 -15.90 -7.56
C ASN A 166 -9.47 -16.88 -6.92
N ALA A 167 -9.81 -18.17 -6.81
CA ALA A 167 -8.90 -19.19 -6.31
C ALA A 167 -7.59 -19.24 -7.11
N ILE A 168 -7.67 -19.24 -8.45
CA ILE A 168 -6.49 -19.22 -9.33
C ILE A 168 -5.64 -17.96 -9.09
N LEU A 169 -6.26 -16.78 -8.96
CA LEU A 169 -5.53 -15.53 -8.69
C LEU A 169 -4.75 -15.57 -7.37
N TYR A 170 -5.37 -16.00 -6.27
CA TYR A 170 -4.70 -16.06 -4.96
C TYR A 170 -3.65 -17.18 -4.89
N ILE A 171 -3.88 -18.34 -5.52
CA ILE A 171 -2.87 -19.39 -5.66
C ILE A 171 -1.66 -18.89 -6.44
N MET A 172 -1.87 -18.22 -7.59
CA MET A 172 -0.77 -17.63 -8.37
C MET A 172 0.00 -16.58 -7.56
N MET A 173 -0.68 -15.78 -6.74
CA MET A 173 -0.03 -14.83 -5.83
C MET A 173 0.85 -15.55 -4.79
N LEU A 174 0.37 -16.64 -4.17
CA LEU A 174 1.16 -17.46 -3.25
C LEU A 174 2.38 -18.10 -3.93
N VAL A 175 2.24 -18.62 -5.15
CA VAL A 175 3.36 -19.20 -5.92
C VAL A 175 4.44 -18.15 -6.20
N VAL A 176 4.05 -16.92 -6.58
CA VAL A 176 4.99 -15.81 -6.79
C VAL A 176 5.70 -15.42 -5.49
N LEU A 177 4.98 -15.36 -4.36
CA LEU A 177 5.58 -15.06 -3.05
C LEU A 177 6.55 -16.16 -2.60
N ALA A 178 6.18 -17.43 -2.76
CA ALA A 178 7.04 -18.57 -2.48
C ALA A 178 8.30 -18.58 -3.35
N PHE A 179 8.19 -18.24 -4.64
CA PHE A 179 9.33 -18.10 -5.54
C PHE A 179 10.30 -17.00 -5.08
N PHE A 180 9.80 -15.84 -4.65
CA PHE A 180 10.66 -14.78 -4.09
C PHE A 180 11.37 -15.22 -2.80
N VAL A 181 10.71 -16.00 -1.94
CA VAL A 181 11.32 -16.58 -0.74
C VAL A 181 12.40 -17.59 -1.10
N LEU A 182 12.11 -18.53 -2.00
CA LEU A 182 13.07 -19.54 -2.46
C LEU A 182 14.29 -18.91 -3.15
N MET A 183 14.12 -17.84 -3.93
CA MET A 183 15.27 -17.09 -4.46
C MET A 183 16.05 -16.36 -3.36
N SER A 184 15.38 -15.83 -2.34
CA SER A 184 16.06 -15.12 -1.24
C SER A 184 16.92 -16.05 -0.38
N PHE A 185 16.49 -17.31 -0.17
CA PHE A 185 17.25 -18.31 0.56
C PHE A 185 18.22 -19.12 -0.31
N GLY A 186 17.85 -19.42 -1.56
CA GLY A 186 18.66 -20.22 -2.49
C GLY A 186 19.68 -19.41 -3.30
N CYS A 187 19.61 -18.07 -3.28
CA CYS A 187 20.56 -17.20 -3.98
C CYS A 187 21.10 -16.09 -3.07
N GLU A 188 21.89 -16.48 -2.06
CA GLU A 188 22.99 -15.63 -1.55
C GLU A 188 24.11 -15.45 -2.62
N PHE A 189 23.95 -16.06 -3.80
CA PHE A 189 24.72 -15.82 -5.01
C PHE A 189 24.47 -14.43 -5.61
N HIS A 190 25.25 -13.44 -5.15
CA HIS A 190 26.03 -12.50 -5.98
C HIS A 190 25.41 -11.95 -7.29
N MET A 191 24.10 -11.71 -7.36
CA MET A 191 23.42 -11.31 -8.60
C MET A 191 22.58 -10.04 -8.54
N TRP A 192 22.92 -9.06 -7.68
CA TRP A 192 22.40 -7.69 -7.82
C TRP A 192 23.40 -6.55 -7.59
N SER A 193 24.71 -6.83 -7.62
CA SER A 193 25.76 -5.81 -7.73
C SER A 193 26.03 -5.41 -9.19
N LYS A 194 25.00 -4.87 -9.86
CA LYS A 194 25.20 -4.06 -11.07
C LYS A 194 24.41 -2.78 -10.92
N GLU A 195 25.12 -1.73 -10.48
CA GLU A 195 24.74 -0.33 -10.68
C GLU A 195 24.54 -0.08 -12.19
N ARG A 196 23.35 -0.40 -12.68
CA ARG A 196 22.99 -0.16 -14.07
C ARG A 196 22.93 1.35 -14.27
N ARG A 197 23.97 1.87 -14.94
CA ARG A 197 24.10 3.24 -15.45
C ARG A 197 22.73 3.88 -15.64
N ARG A 198 22.51 5.03 -14.98
CA ARG A 198 21.31 5.84 -15.13
C ARG A 198 21.20 6.30 -16.59
N ALA A 199 20.55 5.48 -17.42
CA ALA A 199 20.14 5.89 -18.75
C ALA A 199 19.34 7.17 -18.60
N LYS A 200 19.64 8.19 -19.42
CA LYS A 200 18.91 9.46 -19.44
C LYS A 200 17.51 9.22 -20.03
N VAL A 201 16.61 8.65 -19.23
CA VAL A 201 15.19 8.55 -19.56
C VAL A 201 14.63 9.96 -19.59
N HIS A 202 13.86 10.26 -20.63
CA HIS A 202 13.31 11.59 -20.87
C HIS A 202 12.28 11.95 -19.78
N ARG A 203 12.28 13.18 -19.26
CA ARG A 203 11.43 13.57 -18.12
C ARG A 203 9.94 13.32 -18.37
N MET A 204 9.46 13.66 -19.57
CA MET A 204 8.06 13.44 -19.98
C MET A 204 7.62 11.98 -19.84
N HIS A 205 8.51 11.00 -20.08
CA HIS A 205 8.16 9.58 -19.94
C HIS A 205 7.94 9.18 -18.47
N ILE A 206 8.70 9.77 -17.55
CA ILE A 206 8.55 9.56 -16.10
C ILE A 206 7.24 10.18 -15.61
N GLU A 207 6.92 11.38 -16.09
CA GLU A 207 5.66 12.08 -15.81
C GLU A 207 4.44 11.29 -16.33
N VAL A 208 4.48 10.80 -17.58
CA VAL A 208 3.41 9.95 -18.14
C VAL A 208 3.23 8.67 -17.34
N ILE A 209 4.30 7.94 -17.00
CA ILE A 209 4.19 6.72 -16.18
C ILE A 209 3.61 7.04 -14.79
N ARG A 210 4.02 8.15 -14.16
CA ARG A 210 3.48 8.60 -12.87
C ARG A 210 1.97 8.88 -13.00
N THR A 211 1.54 9.64 -14.01
CA THR A 211 0.12 9.94 -14.25
C THR A 211 -0.71 8.68 -14.52
N CYS A 212 -0.24 7.78 -15.38
CA CYS A 212 -0.91 6.51 -15.66
C CYS A 212 -1.06 5.64 -14.40
N ARG A 213 -0.02 5.57 -13.56
CA ARG A 213 -0.07 4.87 -12.26
C ARG A 213 -1.13 5.49 -11.34
N MET A 214 -1.22 6.82 -11.27
CA MET A 214 -2.23 7.49 -10.44
C MET A 214 -3.66 7.24 -10.91
N LEU A 215 -3.91 7.34 -12.20
CA LEU A 215 -5.23 7.03 -12.77
C LEU A 215 -5.60 5.57 -12.51
N SER A 216 -4.66 4.64 -12.72
CA SER A 216 -4.88 3.22 -12.43
C SER A 216 -5.17 2.95 -10.95
N ASN A 217 -4.46 3.62 -10.04
CA ASN A 217 -4.68 3.48 -8.61
C ASN A 217 -6.03 4.09 -8.18
N LEU A 218 -6.42 5.24 -8.74
CA LEU A 218 -7.71 5.87 -8.47
C LEU A 218 -8.89 4.99 -8.94
N VAL A 219 -8.73 4.30 -10.08
CA VAL A 219 -9.69 3.27 -10.54
C VAL A 219 -9.76 2.11 -9.55
N VAL A 220 -8.62 1.58 -9.09
CA VAL A 220 -8.59 0.49 -8.07
C VAL A 220 -9.27 0.94 -6.77
N PHE A 221 -9.02 2.17 -6.31
CA PHE A 221 -9.70 2.74 -5.13
C PHE A 221 -11.22 2.76 -5.32
N GLY A 222 -11.72 3.29 -6.44
CA GLY A 222 -13.15 3.33 -6.74
C GLY A 222 -13.78 1.93 -6.80
N VAL A 223 -13.09 0.97 -7.42
CA VAL A 223 -13.52 -0.44 -7.49
C VAL A 223 -13.53 -1.10 -6.10
N LEU A 224 -12.57 -0.78 -5.22
CA LEU A 224 -12.54 -1.30 -3.84
C LEU A 224 -13.67 -0.75 -2.97
N VAL A 225 -13.91 0.56 -3.02
CA VAL A 225 -15.01 1.20 -2.29
C VAL A 225 -16.35 0.64 -2.78
N ALA A 226 -16.56 0.60 -4.10
CA ALA A 226 -17.76 -0.01 -4.68
C ALA A 226 -17.90 -1.48 -4.30
N GLY A 227 -16.81 -2.25 -4.29
CA GLY A 227 -16.81 -3.67 -3.93
C GLY A 227 -17.22 -3.93 -2.48
N VAL A 228 -16.79 -3.09 -1.54
CA VAL A 228 -17.22 -3.19 -0.14
C VAL A 228 -18.66 -2.71 0.03
N GLU A 229 -19.01 -1.52 -0.44
CA GLU A 229 -20.33 -0.91 -0.21
C GLU A 229 -21.46 -1.69 -0.89
N LEU A 230 -21.27 -2.12 -2.15
CA LEU A 230 -22.27 -2.92 -2.87
C LEU A 230 -22.44 -4.32 -2.27
N SER A 231 -21.36 -4.94 -1.77
CA SER A 231 -21.48 -6.22 -1.06
C SER A 231 -22.19 -6.07 0.30
N ILE A 232 -22.12 -4.92 0.96
CA ILE A 232 -22.92 -4.65 2.17
C ILE A 232 -24.40 -4.46 1.80
N ASP A 233 -24.67 -3.70 0.74
CA ASP A 233 -26.02 -3.44 0.26
C ASP A 233 -26.75 -4.71 -0.19
N TRP A 234 -26.15 -5.48 -1.11
CA TRP A 234 -26.75 -6.71 -1.66
C TRP A 234 -26.96 -7.84 -0.65
N ASN A 235 -26.28 -7.79 0.51
CA ASN A 235 -26.46 -8.75 1.60
C ASN A 235 -27.24 -8.16 2.79
N ASN A 236 -27.85 -6.98 2.64
CA ASN A 236 -28.63 -6.28 3.67
C ASN A 236 -27.87 -6.01 5.00
N LEU A 237 -26.55 -5.79 4.95
CA LEU A 237 -25.69 -5.57 6.12
C LEU A 237 -25.71 -4.10 6.63
N GLN A 238 -26.72 -3.34 6.23
CA GLN A 238 -26.86 -1.89 6.43
C GLN A 238 -27.02 -1.46 7.90
N ALA A 239 -27.39 -2.37 8.82
CA ALA A 239 -27.47 -2.07 10.26
C ALA A 239 -26.11 -1.72 10.90
N THR A 240 -25.02 -1.74 10.13
CA THR A 240 -23.66 -1.33 10.54
C THR A 240 -23.30 0.11 10.16
N ASN A 241 -24.28 0.91 9.72
CA ASN A 241 -24.08 2.30 9.31
C ASN A 241 -23.96 3.31 10.47
N GLU A 242 -24.05 2.88 11.73
CA GLU A 242 -23.85 3.73 12.91
C GLU A 242 -22.49 3.49 13.59
N ILE A 243 -21.81 4.57 13.98
CA ILE A 243 -20.53 4.52 14.70
C ILE A 243 -20.83 4.44 16.20
N MET A 244 -21.04 3.21 16.69
CA MET A 244 -21.48 2.98 18.08
C MET A 244 -20.35 2.53 19.03
N THR A 245 -19.22 2.05 18.51
CA THR A 245 -18.21 1.34 19.33
C THR A 245 -16.81 1.95 19.23
N ALA A 246 -16.03 1.82 20.30
CA ALA A 246 -14.64 2.28 20.34
C ALA A 246 -13.76 1.62 19.25
N ALA A 247 -14.05 0.35 18.93
CA ALA A 247 -13.40 -0.39 17.86
C ALA A 247 -13.56 0.27 16.48
N GLN A 248 -14.65 1.00 16.25
CA GLN A 248 -14.87 1.77 15.03
C GLN A 248 -14.25 3.19 15.08
N THR A 249 -14.28 3.86 16.24
CA THR A 249 -13.79 5.24 16.36
C THR A 249 -12.27 5.35 16.34
N ILE A 250 -11.56 4.39 16.95
CA ILE A 250 -10.09 4.36 17.01
C ILE A 250 -9.45 4.38 15.60
N PRO A 251 -9.72 3.42 14.70
CA PRO A 251 -9.10 3.44 13.37
C PRO A 251 -9.51 4.68 12.56
N LEU A 252 -10.76 5.16 12.71
CA LEU A 252 -11.24 6.36 12.03
C LEU A 252 -10.46 7.61 12.42
N VAL A 253 -10.32 7.86 13.73
CA VAL A 253 -9.59 9.03 14.25
C VAL A 253 -8.10 8.93 13.94
N VAL A 254 -7.50 7.73 14.02
CA VAL A 254 -6.10 7.52 13.67
C VAL A 254 -5.85 7.81 12.18
N SER A 255 -6.64 7.23 11.26
CA SER A 255 -6.49 7.50 9.82
C SER A 255 -6.73 8.97 9.47
N ALA A 256 -7.76 9.61 10.03
CA ALA A 256 -8.00 11.04 9.82
C ALA A 256 -6.86 11.91 10.39
N GLY A 257 -6.33 11.57 11.58
CA GLY A 257 -5.21 12.27 12.22
C GLY A 257 -3.89 12.15 11.44
N PHE A 258 -3.59 10.97 10.91
CA PHE A 258 -2.42 10.77 10.06
C PHE A 258 -2.54 11.56 8.74
N VAL A 259 -3.69 11.51 8.06
CA VAL A 259 -3.88 12.22 6.78
C VAL A 259 -3.85 13.74 6.97
N SER A 260 -4.54 14.26 8.00
CA SER A 260 -4.51 15.70 8.32
C SER A 260 -3.12 16.18 8.71
N ARG A 261 -2.35 15.42 9.51
CA ARG A 261 -0.93 15.73 9.80
C ARG A 261 -0.09 15.83 8.53
N SER A 262 -0.20 14.87 7.62
CA SER A 262 0.59 14.86 6.38
C SER A 262 0.22 16.04 5.45
N LEU A 263 -1.08 16.35 5.31
CA LEU A 263 -1.53 17.51 4.53
C LEU A 263 -1.10 18.84 5.17
N PHE A 264 -1.12 18.94 6.50
CA PHE A 264 -0.63 20.12 7.22
C PHE A 264 0.88 20.31 7.03
N LEU A 265 1.68 19.24 7.13
CA LEU A 265 3.13 19.30 6.90
C LEU A 265 3.45 19.72 5.46
N TYR A 266 2.73 19.20 4.47
CA TYR A 266 2.85 19.64 3.07
C TYR A 266 2.56 21.14 2.91
N ALA A 267 1.43 21.62 3.46
CA ALA A 267 1.05 23.04 3.38
C ALA A 267 2.05 23.96 4.09
N ALA A 268 2.58 23.54 5.25
CA ALA A 268 3.58 24.28 6.01
C ALA A 268 4.93 24.36 5.27
N ARG A 269 5.40 23.24 4.67
CA ARG A 269 6.63 23.22 3.85
C ARG A 269 6.50 24.15 2.64
N ARG A 270 5.38 24.07 1.91
CA ARG A 270 5.11 24.95 0.77
C ARG A 270 5.11 26.45 1.14
N SER A 271 4.48 26.79 2.26
CA SER A 271 4.43 28.18 2.75
C SER A 271 5.82 28.73 3.11
N ALA A 272 6.74 27.87 3.56
CA ALA A 272 8.11 28.25 3.87
C ALA A 272 8.97 28.47 2.61
N ASP A 273 8.82 27.63 1.59
CA ASP A 273 9.52 27.79 0.30
C ASP A 273 9.10 29.08 -0.41
N ASP A 274 7.78 29.36 -0.47
CA ASP A 274 7.23 30.59 -1.07
C ASP A 274 7.77 31.84 -0.35
N GLY A 275 7.76 31.87 0.99
CA GLY A 275 8.30 32.98 1.79
C GLY A 275 9.82 33.16 1.72
N SER A 276 10.58 32.12 1.37
CA SER A 276 12.04 32.22 1.17
C SER A 276 12.43 32.91 -0.14
N SER A 277 11.53 32.90 -1.13
CA SER A 277 11.79 33.42 -2.47
C SER A 277 11.88 34.95 -2.47
N ASP A 278 10.99 35.65 -1.76
CA ASP A 278 10.97 37.11 -1.68
C ASP A 278 12.17 37.68 -0.92
N ALA A 279 12.66 36.98 0.11
CA ALA A 279 13.82 37.40 0.91
C ALA A 279 15.15 37.39 0.14
N SER A 280 15.24 36.66 -0.97
CA SER A 280 16.47 36.53 -1.76
C SER A 280 16.76 37.71 -2.70
N SER A 281 15.81 38.64 -2.86
CA SER A 281 15.97 39.83 -3.73
C SER A 281 16.57 41.05 -3.03
N VAL A 282 16.65 41.06 -1.69
CA VAL A 282 17.08 42.24 -0.90
C VAL A 282 18.12 41.88 0.17
N MET A 283 19.36 41.55 -0.23
CA MET A 283 20.56 42.15 0.41
C MET A 283 21.89 41.90 -0.33
N VAL A 284 22.35 42.95 -1.01
CA VAL A 284 23.69 43.56 -0.81
C VAL A 284 24.90 42.63 -0.65
N ARG A 285 25.53 42.32 -1.80
CA ARG A 285 26.90 42.77 -2.14
C ARG A 285 27.86 43.05 -0.96
N ARG A 286 28.28 42.02 -0.21
CA ARG A 286 29.39 42.12 0.77
C ARG A 286 30.68 41.45 0.30
N THR A 287 31.52 42.28 -0.30
CA THR A 287 32.98 42.33 -0.11
C THR A 287 33.76 41.01 -0.13
N TYR A 288 34.21 40.60 -1.32
CA TYR A 288 35.36 39.71 -1.49
C TYR A 288 36.65 40.46 -1.08
N ARG A 289 36.98 40.48 0.22
CA ARG A 289 38.28 41.01 0.69
C ARG A 289 39.30 39.88 0.78
N ARG A 290 40.01 39.68 -0.33
CA ARG A 290 41.17 38.80 -0.46
C ARG A 290 42.31 39.31 0.42
N SER A 291 42.58 38.63 1.53
CA SER A 291 43.77 38.88 2.36
C SER A 291 44.91 37.97 1.91
N THR A 292 45.73 38.47 0.99
CA THR A 292 47.07 37.92 0.73
C THR A 292 47.98 38.25 1.92
N VAL A 293 48.55 37.23 2.56
CA VAL A 293 49.67 37.38 3.50
C VAL A 293 50.83 36.56 2.95
N GLU A 294 51.72 37.23 2.22
CA GLU A 294 53.06 36.75 1.93
C GLU A 294 54.03 37.30 2.99
N THR A 295 54.74 36.40 3.66
CA THR A 295 56.07 36.63 4.26
C THR A 295 56.61 35.24 4.64
N SER A 296 57.46 34.66 3.80
CA SER A 296 58.93 34.57 3.99
C SER A 296 59.38 33.45 4.95
N GLY A 297 60.09 32.44 4.41
CA GLY A 297 60.83 31.42 5.19
C GLY A 297 62.17 31.96 5.73
N PRO A 298 63.21 31.13 5.97
CA PRO A 298 63.42 29.70 5.65
C PRO A 298 63.43 28.83 6.95
N SER A 299 64.11 27.68 7.15
CA SER A 299 65.04 26.82 6.38
C SER A 299 65.04 25.37 6.92
N TRP A 300 65.32 24.37 6.06
CA TRP A 300 65.76 23.01 6.43
C TRP A 300 67.29 22.97 6.62
N PRO A 301 67.89 22.04 7.42
CA PRO A 301 68.19 20.65 6.98
C PRO A 301 68.21 19.61 8.14
N PRO A 302 68.82 18.41 8.02
CA PRO A 302 68.45 17.32 7.11
C PRO A 302 68.16 15.99 7.86
N THR A 303 67.77 14.97 7.10
CA THR A 303 67.64 13.56 7.51
C THR A 303 68.92 12.94 8.07
N ALA A 304 68.81 12.11 9.11
CA ALA A 304 69.84 11.16 9.53
C ALA A 304 69.28 9.72 9.55
N HIS A 305 69.83 8.85 8.71
CA HIS A 305 69.68 7.39 8.83
C HIS A 305 70.80 6.85 9.72
N THR A 306 70.48 6.02 10.72
CA THR A 306 71.40 5.02 11.27
C THR A 306 70.66 3.78 11.72
N LYS A 307 70.95 2.67 11.02
CA LYS A 307 70.96 1.25 11.43
C LYS A 307 69.93 0.78 12.47
#